data_AF-A0A9P6WRF9-F1
#
_entry.id   AF-A0A9P6WRF9-F1
#
_cell.length_a   1.000
_cell.length_b   1.000
_cell.length_c   1.000
_cell.angle_alpha   90.00
_cell.angle_beta   90.00
_cell.angle_gamma   90.00
#
_symmetry.space_group_name_H-M   'P 1'
#
loop_
_entity.id
_entity.type
_entity.pdbx_description
1 polymer ?
#
loop_
_entity_poly.entity_id
_entity_poly.type
_entity_poly.pdbx_seq_one_letter_code
_entity_poly.pdbx_strand_id
1 'polypeptide(L)' 'MPTASQAGVYSATLSYLKAIEAAGTDGAPAVMAKLREMTINDAVIRNGKLRADGALVHDMLLLQVKTPAQSKAPPRPPAR' A
#
# COMPACT_ATOMS: atom_id res chain seq x y z
N MET A 1 9.13 -10.45 8.46
CA MET A 1 8.94 -9.03 8.07
C MET A 1 8.08 -9.01 6.82
N PRO A 2 7.05 -8.15 6.74
CA PRO A 2 6.23 -8.06 5.55
C PRO A 2 7.03 -7.49 4.37
N THR A 3 6.77 -7.99 3.17
CA THR A 3 7.33 -7.41 1.94
C THR A 3 6.46 -6.24 1.45
N ALA A 4 6.99 -5.44 0.52
CA ALA A 4 6.22 -4.36 -0.11
C ALA A 4 4.92 -4.87 -0.76
N SER A 5 4.95 -6.05 -1.40
CA SER A 5 3.76 -6.65 -2.01
C SER A 5 2.68 -7.02 -0.97
N GLN A 6 3.09 -7.61 0.16
CA GLN A 6 2.15 -7.95 1.24
C GLN A 6 1.50 -6.69 1.83
N ALA A 7 2.30 -5.65 2.05
CA ALA A 7 1.81 -4.36 2.53
C ALA A 7 0.86 -3.69 1.51
N GLY A 8 1.18 -3.74 0.21
CA GLY A 8 0.35 -3.18 -0.85
C GLY A 8 -1.02 -3.84 -0.96
N VAL A 9 -1.07 -5.18 -0.90
CA VAL A 9 -2.36 -5.92 -0.93
C VAL A 9 -3.23 -5.58 0.29
N TYR A 10 -2.62 -5.44 1.47
CA TYR A 10 -3.33 -5.01 2.67
C TYR A 10 -3.98 -3.63 2.49
N SER A 11 -3.21 -2.64 2.02
CA SER A 11 -3.70 -1.27 1.79
C SER A 11 -4.81 -1.22 0.73
N ALA A 12 -4.64 -1.95 -0.38
CA ALA A 12 -5.64 -2.02 -1.44
C ALA A 12 -6.97 -2.60 -0.93
N THR A 13 -6.90 -3.72 -0.19
CA THR A 13 -8.09 -4.37 0.38
C THR A 13 -8.79 -3.46 1.38
N LEU A 14 -8.02 -2.83 2.29
CA LEU A 14 -8.57 -1.91 3.29
C LEU A 14 -9.26 -0.71 2.62
N SER A 15 -8.64 -0.15 1.58
CA SER A 15 -9.19 0.99 0.83
C SER A 15 -10.48 0.61 0.12
N TYR A 16 -10.53 -0.57 -0.49
CA TYR A 16 -11.74 -1.10 -1.15
C TYR A 16 -12.90 -1.27 -0.16
N LEU A 17 -12.65 -1.86 1.01
CA LEU A 17 -13.69 -2.06 2.03
C LEU A 17 -14.23 -0.72 2.57
N LYS A 18 -13.37 0.27 2.80
CA LYS A 18 -13.81 1.61 3.21
C LYS A 18 -14.64 2.31 2.12
N ALA A 19 -14.33 2.07 0.85
CA ALA A 19 -15.10 2.62 -0.25
C ALA A 19 -16.48 1.95 -0.39
N ILE A 20 -16.59 0.65 -0.13
CA ILE A 20 -17.88 -0.06 -0.02
C ILE A 20 -18.71 0.56 1.11
N GLU A 21 -18.10 0.74 2.29
CA GLU A 21 -18.76 1.35 3.45
C GLU A 21 -19.28 2.76 3.11
N ALA A 22 -18.45 3.59 2.45
CA ALA A 22 -18.83 4.93 2.03
C ALA A 22 -19.86 4.97 0.88
N ALA A 23 -19.89 3.95 0.02
CA ALA A 23 -20.86 3.83 -1.07
C ALA A 23 -22.19 3.22 -0.61
N GLY A 24 -22.21 2.49 0.50
CA GLY A 24 -23.36 1.73 0.97
C GLY A 24 -23.71 0.52 0.10
N THR A 25 -22.81 0.11 -0.81
CA THR A 25 -23.01 -0.97 -1.78
C THR A 25 -21.67 -1.52 -2.25
N ASP A 26 -21.66 -2.76 -2.73
CA ASP A 26 -20.55 -3.40 -3.44
C ASP A 26 -20.62 -3.21 -4.96
N GLY A 27 -21.56 -2.41 -5.47
CA GLY A 27 -21.69 -2.08 -6.88
C GLY A 27 -20.44 -1.39 -7.43
N ALA A 28 -19.73 -2.05 -8.36
CA ALA A 28 -18.43 -1.60 -8.85
C ALA A 28 -18.37 -0.13 -9.30
N PRO A 29 -19.35 0.44 -10.05
CA PRO A 29 -19.30 1.85 -10.44
C PRO A 29 -19.34 2.82 -9.24
N ALA A 30 -20.16 2.51 -8.24
CA ALA A 30 -20.32 3.35 -7.05
C ALA A 30 -19.07 3.27 -6.15
N VAL A 31 -18.52 2.07 -5.95
CA VAL A 31 -17.28 1.86 -5.18
C VAL A 31 -16.10 2.56 -5.86
N MET A 32 -15.98 2.45 -7.19
CA MET A 32 -14.90 3.12 -7.93
C MET A 32 -15.03 4.64 -7.92
N ALA A 33 -16.25 5.20 -7.90
CA ALA A 33 -16.45 6.63 -7.72
C ALA A 33 -15.93 7.08 -6.33
N LYS A 34 -16.28 6.35 -5.27
CA LYS A 34 -15.80 6.64 -3.91
C LYS A 34 -14.29 6.47 -3.78
N LEU A 35 -13.70 5.40 -4.31
CA LEU A 35 -12.25 5.19 -4.30
C LEU A 35 -11.48 6.34 -4.96
N ARG A 36 -12.02 6.97 -6.01
CA ARG A 36 -11.39 8.11 -6.69
C ARG A 36 -11.54 9.42 -5.92
N GLU A 37 -12.61 9.59 -5.15
CA GLU A 37 -12.83 10.75 -4.28
C GLU A 37 -11.97 10.70 -3.00
N MET A 38 -11.74 9.49 -2.49
CA MET A 38 -11.04 9.25 -1.24
C MET A 38 -9.53 9.47 -1.37
N THR A 39 -8.92 9.99 -0.31
CA THR A 39 -7.46 9.98 -0.16
C THR A 39 -7.07 8.77 0.69
N ILE A 40 -6.20 7.91 0.16
CA ILE A 40 -5.69 6.72 0.85
C ILE A 40 -4.52 7.17 1.74
N ASN A 41 -4.75 7.12 3.05
CA ASN A 41 -3.79 7.47 4.09
C ASN A 41 -3.79 6.36 5.15
N ASP A 42 -2.86 5.42 5.02
CA ASP A 42 -2.72 4.29 5.94
C ASP A 42 -1.25 4.02 6.30
N ALA A 43 -1.00 2.90 6.98
CA ALA A 43 0.33 2.52 7.45
C ALA A 43 1.34 2.23 6.32
N VAL A 44 0.88 2.06 5.08
CA VAL A 44 1.67 1.69 3.91
C VAL A 44 1.72 2.85 2.91
N ILE A 45 0.56 3.44 2.61
CA ILE A 45 0.41 4.49 1.60
C ILE A 45 0.16 5.83 2.28
N ARG A 46 0.99 6.82 1.93
CA ARG A 46 0.84 8.20 2.38
C ARG A 46 0.37 9.06 1.21
N ASN A 47 -0.68 9.82 1.45
CA ASN A 47 -1.34 10.75 0.53
C ASN A 47 -1.68 10.13 -0.84
N GLY A 48 -2.06 8.85 -0.82
CA GLY A 48 -2.39 8.11 -2.03
C GLY A 48 -3.66 8.64 -2.69
N LYS A 49 -3.62 8.83 -4.01
CA LYS A 49 -4.81 9.17 -4.80
C LYS A 49 -4.90 8.30 -6.04
N LEU A 50 -6.10 7.79 -6.29
CA LEU A 50 -6.38 7.03 -7.50
C LEU A 50 -6.62 8.00 -8.67
N ARG A 51 -5.73 8.00 -9.65
CA ARG A 51 -5.85 8.83 -10.85
C ARG A 51 -6.91 8.25 -11.80
N ALA A 52 -7.38 9.07 -12.74
CA ALA A 52 -8.42 8.71 -13.71
C ALA A 52 -8.08 7.45 -14.55
N ASP A 53 -6.79 7.20 -14.80
CA ASP A 53 -6.28 6.03 -15.51
C ASP A 53 -6.16 4.77 -14.63
N GLY A 54 -6.54 4.85 -13.35
CA GLY A 54 -6.49 3.74 -12.40
C GLY A 54 -5.14 3.57 -11.70
N ALA A 55 -4.16 4.45 -11.95
CA ALA A 55 -2.89 4.41 -11.23
C ALA A 55 -3.05 5.00 -9.81
N LEU A 56 -2.58 4.28 -8.79
CA LEU A 56 -2.44 4.81 -7.44
C LEU A 56 -1.18 5.68 -7.40
N VAL A 57 -1.36 7.00 -7.37
CA VAL A 57 -0.28 7.95 -7.19
C VAL A 57 -0.01 8.10 -5.71
N HIS A 58 1.20 7.77 -5.27
CA HIS A 58 1.63 7.91 -3.89
C HIS A 58 3.14 8.18 -3.79
N ASP A 59 3.59 8.58 -2.61
CA ASP A 59 5.01 8.80 -2.36
C ASP A 59 5.80 7.48 -2.47
N MET A 60 6.87 7.50 -3.25
CA MET A 60 7.81 6.38 -3.39
C MET A 60 9.08 6.65 -2.57
N LEU A 61 9.54 5.64 -1.85
CA LEU A 61 10.77 5.72 -1.06
C LEU A 61 11.94 5.13 -1.84
N LEU A 62 12.98 5.93 -2.08
CA LEU A 62 14.28 5.43 -2.52
C LEU A 62 15.08 5.01 -1.28
N LEU A 63 15.44 3.72 -1.22
CA LEU A 63 16.14 3.14 -0.08
C LEU A 63 17.49 2.57 -0.51
N GLN A 64 18.51 2.76 0.31
CA GLN A 64 19.83 2.15 0.15
C GLN A 64 20.01 1.05 1.19
N VAL A 65 20.58 -0.09 0.76
CA VAL A 65 20.94 -1.17 1.68
C VAL A 65 21.99 -0.65 2.67
N LYS A 66 21.73 -0.86 3.96
CA LYS A 66 22.64 -0.50 5.04
C LYS A 66 23.95 -1.28 4.93
N THR A 67 25.06 -0.70 5.38
CA THR A 67 26.32 -1.44 5.51
C THR A 67 26.17 -2.56 6.56
N PRO A 68 27.05 -3.58 6.57
CA PRO A 68 26.97 -4.66 7.55
C PRO A 68 26.97 -4.17 9.01
N ALA A 69 27.77 -3.15 9.32
CA ALA A 69 27.84 -2.55 10.67
C ALA A 69 26.56 -1.79 11.07
N GLN A 70 25.75 -1.35 10.09
CA GLN A 70 24.51 -0.62 10.31
C GLN A 70 23.27 -1.54 10.31
N SER A 71 23.42 -2.81 9.94
CA SER A 71 22.34 -3.80 9.91
C SER A 71 22.15 -4.44 11.29
N LYS A 72 20.92 -4.46 11.81
CA LYS A 72 20.61 -4.99 13.15
C LYS A 72 19.97 -6.40 13.15
N ALA A 73 19.68 -7.00 11.97
CA ALA A 73 19.32 -8.42 11.72
C ALA A 73 18.76 -8.65 10.28
N PRO A 74 18.70 -9.90 9.73
CA PRO A 74 19.57 -11.04 9.99
C PRO A 74 20.55 -11.30 8.81
N PRO A 75 21.83 -11.56 9.10
CA PRO A 75 22.75 -12.22 8.18
C PRO A 75 22.35 -13.69 7.96
N ARG A 76 22.55 -14.22 6.75
CA ARG A 76 22.33 -15.64 6.40
C ARG A 76 23.31 -16.54 7.17
N PRO A 77 22.93 -17.76 7.59
CA PRO A 77 23.85 -18.71 8.21
C PRO A 77 25.00 -19.10 7.27
N PRO A 78 26.21 -19.36 7.79
CA PRO A 78 27.27 -19.97 7.02
C PRO A 78 26.89 -21.41 6.66
N ALA A 79 27.18 -21.81 5.42
CA ALA A 79 26.95 -23.18 4.95
C ALA A 79 27.75 -24.19 5.78
N ARG A 80 27.08 -25.22 6.27
CA ARG A 80 27.64 -26.57 6.45
C ARG A 80 26.61 -27.58 5.97
#